data_AF-A0A6V7WYS8-F1
#
_entry.id   AF-A0A6V7WYS8-F1
#
_cell.length_a   1.000
_cell.length_b   1.000
_cell.length_c   1.000
_cell.angle_alpha   90.00
_cell.angle_beta   90.00
_cell.angle_gamma   90.00
#
_symmetry.space_group_name_H-M   'P 1'
#
loop_
_entity.id
_entity.type
_entity.pdbx_description
1 polymer ?
#
loop_
_entity_poly.entity_id
_entity_poly.type
_entity_poly.pdbx_seq_one_letter_code
_entity_poly.pdbx_strand_id
1 'polypeptide(L)'
;MDLDQTPWRVVAHLVDEIRLNVNRRLDHLEQWQIVMYTLALLLFVQWVRKVLKFEEVVSFRRAWYEMLNNLPMYRKKLDEGQELTYKEFEDRIHRADRLKEFYKYLPDRGLPADDIIREATSYKTMGGILFERGHLCGSMFGIEDEDGNYQRLLKQIFELYSFTNVAFPEVFPSARKMEAECIRILCSLFHGLDKSCGVLTTSGSESIILACLAYRNSAYKKGIRKPEMIVCPNAHIAFFKAAKLLGMRAVRVRTGSKCEANVGSIKRAIGHETCMIVASAPSYVNGVMDNIEEIAQAFLYLILRKYFF
;
A
#
# COMPACT_ATOMS: atom_id res chain seq x y z
N MET A 1 61.13 -33.81 -3.97
CA MET A 1 61.27 -32.38 -4.34
C MET A 1 59.92 -31.77 -4.02
N ASP A 2 59.85 -31.17 -2.84
CA ASP A 2 58.62 -30.92 -2.09
C ASP A 2 57.69 -29.93 -2.77
N LEU A 3 56.47 -30.37 -3.06
CA LEU A 3 55.35 -29.54 -3.47
C LEU A 3 54.50 -29.22 -2.23
N ASP A 4 55.02 -28.35 -1.36
CA ASP A 4 54.29 -27.80 -0.24
C ASP A 4 53.88 -26.34 -0.57
N GLN A 5 53.01 -26.19 -1.57
CA GLN A 5 52.42 -24.90 -1.95
C GLN A 5 51.06 -24.74 -1.29
N THR A 6 51.08 -24.35 0.00
CA THR A 6 49.86 -23.94 0.69
C THR A 6 49.30 -22.67 0.04
N PRO A 7 47.98 -22.61 -0.29
CA PRO A 7 47.35 -21.46 -0.95
C PRO A 7 47.60 -20.12 -0.22
N TRP A 8 47.82 -20.21 1.09
CA TRP A 8 48.14 -19.09 1.97
C TRP A 8 49.41 -18.33 1.60
N ARG A 9 50.45 -18.98 1.06
CA ARG A 9 51.69 -18.29 0.67
C ARG A 9 51.51 -17.43 -0.58
N VAL A 10 50.73 -17.89 -1.55
CA VAL A 10 50.42 -17.13 -2.77
C VAL A 10 49.57 -15.91 -2.43
N VAL A 11 48.57 -16.09 -1.57
CA VAL A 11 47.74 -14.98 -1.07
C VAL A 11 48.60 -14.00 -0.27
N ALA A 12 49.47 -14.46 0.62
CA ALA A 12 50.36 -13.60 1.39
C ALA A 12 51.30 -12.78 0.49
N HIS A 13 51.88 -13.40 -0.55
CA HIS A 13 52.75 -12.71 -1.50
C HIS A 13 51.98 -11.65 -2.31
N LEU A 14 50.75 -11.96 -2.74
CA LEU A 14 49.89 -10.99 -3.43
C LEU A 14 49.52 -9.81 -2.51
N VAL A 15 49.19 -10.08 -1.25
CA VAL A 15 48.89 -9.03 -0.26
C VAL A 15 50.11 -8.15 -0.02
N ASP A 16 51.31 -8.72 0.09
CA ASP A 16 52.54 -7.94 0.28
C ASP A 16 52.92 -7.12 -0.97
N GLU A 17 52.75 -7.66 -2.18
CA GLU A 17 52.94 -6.89 -3.41
C GLU A 17 51.97 -5.71 -3.51
N ILE A 18 50.69 -5.92 -3.17
CA ILE A 18 49.69 -4.87 -3.13
C ILE A 18 50.07 -3.82 -2.09
N ARG A 19 50.47 -4.24 -0.88
CA ARG A 19 50.90 -3.35 0.19
C ARG A 19 52.08 -2.49 -0.23
N LEU A 20 53.11 -3.09 -0.81
CA LEU A 20 54.31 -2.37 -1.28
C LEU A 20 53.98 -1.39 -2.40
N ASN A 21 53.10 -1.78 -3.34
CA ASN A 21 52.70 -0.92 -4.44
C ASN A 21 51.84 0.27 -3.96
N VAL A 22 50.93 0.04 -3.00
CA VAL A 22 50.13 1.10 -2.36
C VAL A 22 51.04 2.06 -1.59
N ASN A 23 51.97 1.55 -0.79
CA ASN A 23 52.92 2.38 -0.04
C ASN A 23 53.80 3.23 -0.99
N ARG A 24 54.34 2.64 -2.07
CA ARG A 24 55.11 3.40 -3.07
C ARG A 24 54.31 4.51 -3.73
N ARG A 25 53.01 4.28 -4.00
CA ARG A 25 52.14 5.31 -4.59
C ARG A 25 51.76 6.42 -3.61
N LEU A 26 51.74 6.13 -2.32
CA LEU A 26 51.35 7.07 -1.25
C LEU A 26 52.56 7.68 -0.52
N ASP A 27 53.79 7.36 -0.94
CA ASP A 27 55.04 7.76 -0.28
C ASP A 27 55.26 9.28 -0.20
N HIS A 28 54.59 10.03 -1.09
CA HIS A 28 54.63 11.49 -1.15
C HIS A 28 53.65 12.17 -0.18
N LEU A 29 52.84 11.41 0.57
CA LEU A 29 51.84 11.93 1.49
C LEU A 29 52.25 11.68 2.94
N GLU A 30 52.04 12.68 3.78
CA GLU A 30 52.26 12.54 5.21
C GLU A 30 51.19 11.63 5.84
N GLN A 31 51.56 10.94 6.93
CA GLN A 31 50.71 9.93 7.58
C GLN A 31 49.32 10.47 7.93
N TRP A 32 49.22 11.73 8.40
CA TRP A 32 47.94 12.35 8.74
C TRP A 32 47.08 12.65 7.50
N GLN A 33 47.68 12.95 6.34
CA GLN A 33 46.94 13.23 5.11
C GLN A 33 46.25 11.96 4.61
N ILE A 34 46.92 10.81 4.70
CA ILE A 34 46.34 9.51 4.34
C ILE A 34 45.12 9.21 5.24
N VAL A 35 45.24 9.46 6.55
CA VAL A 35 44.12 9.29 7.50
C VAL A 35 42.97 10.26 7.18
N MET A 36 43.26 11.51 6.85
CA MET A 36 42.23 12.49 6.50
C MET A 36 41.54 12.20 5.17
N TYR A 37 42.27 11.76 4.15
CA TYR A 37 41.69 11.37 2.86
C TYR A 37 40.84 10.11 2.98
N THR A 38 41.27 9.13 3.78
CA THR A 38 40.46 7.93 4.02
C THR A 38 39.20 8.25 4.81
N LEU A 39 39.28 9.11 5.83
CA LEU A 39 38.11 9.59 6.57
C LEU A 39 37.17 10.39 5.66
N ALA A 40 37.70 11.29 4.83
CA ALA A 40 36.93 12.08 3.88
C ALA A 40 36.24 11.19 2.82
N LEU A 41 36.94 10.17 2.31
CA LEU A 41 36.37 9.19 1.38
C LEU A 41 35.25 8.37 2.04
N LEU A 42 35.44 7.94 3.30
CA LEU A 42 34.41 7.22 4.05
C LEU A 42 33.17 8.10 4.27
N LEU A 43 33.36 9.34 4.72
CA LEU A 43 32.28 10.30 4.89
C LEU A 43 31.60 10.65 3.56
N PHE A 44 32.37 10.79 2.48
CA PHE A 44 31.85 11.00 1.14
C PHE A 44 31.03 9.80 0.66
N VAL A 45 31.50 8.56 0.85
CA VAL A 45 30.74 7.35 0.51
C VAL A 45 29.46 7.24 1.35
N GLN A 46 29.51 7.58 2.64
CA GLN A 46 28.32 7.62 3.51
C GLN A 46 27.35 8.71 3.08
N TRP A 47 27.85 9.91 2.74
CA TRP A 47 27.04 11.01 2.24
C TRP A 47 26.41 10.67 0.89
N VAL A 48 27.16 10.10 -0.05
CA VAL A 48 26.66 9.61 -1.34
C VAL A 48 25.58 8.55 -1.12
N ARG A 49 25.78 7.60 -0.20
CA ARG A 49 24.75 6.60 0.15
C ARG A 49 23.48 7.24 0.72
N LYS A 50 23.61 8.28 1.54
CA LYS A 50 22.49 9.01 2.14
C LYS A 50 21.74 9.88 1.12
N VAL A 51 22.46 10.62 0.29
CA VAL A 51 21.90 11.48 -0.77
C VAL A 51 21.20 10.65 -1.84
N LEU A 52 21.82 9.54 -2.26
CA LEU A 52 21.22 8.62 -3.22
C LEU A 52 20.12 7.75 -2.61
N LYS A 53 19.77 7.94 -1.32
CA LYS A 53 18.77 7.13 -0.60
C LYS A 53 18.95 5.64 -0.90
N PHE A 54 20.15 5.10 -0.66
CA PHE A 54 20.45 3.67 -0.80
C PHE A 54 19.72 2.83 0.30
N GLU A 55 18.46 3.09 0.54
CA GLU A 55 17.54 2.11 1.11
C GLU A 55 17.01 1.27 -0.05
N GLU A 56 17.51 0.04 -0.13
CA GLU A 56 17.04 -1.06 -0.98
C GLU A 56 16.98 -0.77 -2.49
N VAL A 57 18.08 -1.12 -3.21
CA VAL A 57 18.07 -1.54 -4.62
C VAL A 57 17.15 -0.69 -5.53
N VAL A 58 17.21 0.65 -5.42
CA VAL A 58 16.68 1.51 -6.48
C VAL A 58 17.66 1.39 -7.65
N SER A 59 17.32 0.46 -8.54
CA SER A 59 18.10 0.08 -9.72
C SER A 59 18.71 1.31 -10.37
N PHE A 60 20.03 1.32 -10.57
CA PHE A 60 20.76 2.27 -11.41
C PHE A 60 19.97 2.64 -12.68
N ARG A 61 19.22 1.69 -13.26
CA ARG A 61 18.30 1.93 -14.37
C ARG A 61 17.31 3.08 -14.10
N ARG A 62 16.68 3.14 -12.93
CA ARG A 62 15.69 4.16 -12.58
C ARG A 62 16.29 5.56 -12.50
N ALA A 63 17.47 5.68 -11.89
CA ALA A 63 18.22 6.93 -11.85
C ALA A 63 18.65 7.38 -13.26
N TRP A 64 19.09 6.45 -14.11
CA TRP A 64 19.38 6.72 -15.52
C TRP A 64 18.13 7.09 -16.32
N TYR A 65 17.00 6.43 -16.08
CA TYR A 65 15.72 6.78 -16.70
C TYR A 65 15.25 8.19 -16.30
N GLU A 66 15.38 8.57 -15.03
CA GLU A 66 15.08 9.92 -14.56
C GLU A 66 16.01 10.97 -15.17
N MET A 67 17.30 10.66 -15.30
CA MET A 67 18.27 11.55 -15.94
C MET A 67 17.97 11.75 -17.43
N LEU A 68 17.62 10.68 -18.15
CA LEU A 68 17.22 10.74 -19.56
C LEU A 68 15.90 11.50 -19.76
N ASN A 69 14.93 11.32 -18.86
CA ASN A 69 13.66 12.04 -18.92
C ASN A 69 13.81 13.54 -18.61
N ASN A 70 14.87 13.94 -17.91
CA ASN A 70 15.17 15.35 -17.66
C ASN A 70 15.83 16.07 -18.85
N LEU A 71 16.13 15.37 -19.94
CA LEU A 71 16.58 16.01 -21.18
C LEU A 71 15.46 16.88 -21.78
N PRO A 72 15.75 18.10 -22.22
CA PRO A 72 14.73 19.08 -22.62
C PRO A 72 13.81 18.59 -23.75
N MET A 73 14.32 17.78 -24.67
CA MET A 73 13.53 17.21 -25.77
C MET A 73 12.52 16.15 -25.30
N TYR A 74 12.91 15.31 -24.34
CA TYR A 74 12.02 14.30 -23.75
C TYR A 74 11.01 14.93 -22.81
N ARG A 75 11.44 15.92 -22.02
CA ARG A 75 10.58 16.70 -21.14
C ARG A 75 9.48 17.41 -21.92
N LYS A 76 9.82 18.08 -23.02
CA LYS A 76 8.83 18.73 -23.89
C LYS A 76 7.78 17.74 -24.42
N LYS A 77 8.19 16.56 -24.89
CA LYS A 77 7.25 15.52 -25.34
C LYS A 77 6.39 14.95 -24.20
N LEU A 78 6.97 14.82 -23.00
CA LEU A 78 6.25 14.37 -21.82
C LEU A 78 5.20 15.40 -21.40
N ASP A 79 5.56 16.68 -21.39
CA ASP A 79 4.68 17.80 -21.05
C ASP A 79 3.54 17.90 -22.07
N GLU A 80 3.82 17.80 -23.38
CA GLU A 80 2.81 17.74 -24.45
C GLU A 80 1.84 16.56 -24.26
N GLY A 81 2.35 15.37 -23.93
CA GLY A 81 1.54 14.18 -23.65
C GLY A 81 0.69 14.33 -22.38
N GLN A 82 1.23 14.96 -21.34
CA GLN A 82 0.50 15.30 -20.13
C GLN A 82 -0.63 16.28 -20.42
N GLU A 83 -0.37 17.37 -21.15
CA GLU A 83 -1.40 18.36 -21.52
C GLU A 83 -2.54 17.73 -22.30
N LEU A 84 -2.23 16.84 -23.26
CA LEU A 84 -3.26 16.10 -24.00
C LEU A 84 -4.10 15.23 -23.06
N THR A 85 -3.43 14.48 -22.18
CA THR A 85 -4.10 13.61 -21.20
C THR A 85 -4.97 14.43 -20.24
N TYR A 86 -4.49 15.61 -19.80
CA TYR A 86 -5.25 16.53 -18.97
C TYR A 86 -6.50 17.03 -19.68
N LYS A 87 -6.39 17.44 -20.95
CA LYS A 87 -7.54 17.88 -21.75
C LYS A 87 -8.57 16.76 -21.93
N GLU A 88 -8.12 15.56 -22.31
CA GLU A 88 -9.00 14.39 -22.43
C GLU A 88 -9.69 14.06 -21.10
N PHE A 89 -8.96 14.18 -19.99
CA PHE A 89 -9.49 13.94 -18.65
C PHE A 89 -10.52 15.01 -18.25
N GLU A 90 -10.21 16.28 -18.50
CA GLU A 90 -11.10 17.42 -18.26
C GLU A 90 -12.40 17.26 -19.07
N ASP A 91 -12.30 16.94 -20.36
CA ASP A 91 -13.46 16.71 -21.22
C ASP A 91 -14.29 15.50 -20.78
N ARG A 92 -13.65 14.45 -20.25
CA ARG A 92 -14.36 13.27 -19.73
C ARG A 92 -15.07 13.55 -18.41
N ILE A 93 -14.44 14.27 -17.48
CA ILE A 93 -15.02 14.60 -16.17
C ILE A 93 -16.13 15.62 -16.30
N HIS A 94 -15.87 16.72 -17.03
CA HIS A 94 -16.82 17.82 -17.16
C HIS A 94 -17.84 17.60 -18.28
N ARG A 95 -17.94 16.39 -18.86
CA ARG A 95 -18.92 16.07 -19.90
C ARG A 95 -20.36 16.37 -19.45
N ALA A 96 -20.67 16.11 -18.18
CA ALA A 96 -22.00 16.32 -17.61
C ALA A 96 -22.22 17.75 -17.09
N ASP A 97 -21.13 18.50 -16.86
CA ASP A 97 -21.16 19.87 -16.37
C ASP A 97 -21.11 20.85 -17.56
N ARG A 98 -22.27 21.34 -17.95
CA ARG A 98 -22.42 22.25 -19.09
C ARG A 98 -21.99 23.67 -18.78
N LEU A 99 -22.07 24.09 -17.52
CA LEU A 99 -21.79 25.46 -17.11
C LEU A 99 -20.29 25.65 -16.87
N LYS A 100 -19.60 24.63 -16.32
CA LYS A 100 -18.17 24.69 -15.96
C LYS A 100 -17.81 25.91 -15.09
N GLU A 101 -18.80 26.43 -14.37
CA GLU A 101 -18.65 27.53 -13.42
C GLU A 101 -18.47 26.94 -12.02
N PHE A 102 -17.41 27.37 -11.34
CA PHE A 102 -17.06 26.88 -10.02
C PHE A 102 -16.93 28.06 -9.06
N TYR A 103 -17.44 27.89 -7.84
CA TYR A 103 -17.09 28.78 -6.74
C TYR A 103 -15.59 28.67 -6.47
N LYS A 104 -14.85 29.75 -6.76
CA LYS A 104 -13.41 29.86 -6.47
C LYS A 104 -13.15 30.50 -5.11
N TYR A 105 -14.15 31.21 -4.60
CA TYR A 105 -14.09 31.95 -3.35
C TYR A 105 -15.39 31.76 -2.59
N LEU A 106 -15.33 31.93 -1.26
CA LEU A 106 -16.52 31.95 -0.43
C LEU A 106 -17.33 33.21 -0.75
N PRO A 107 -18.66 33.12 -0.93
CA PRO A 107 -19.50 34.31 -1.15
C PRO A 107 -19.42 35.29 0.02
N ASP A 108 -19.38 36.60 -0.27
CA ASP A 108 -19.32 37.65 0.75
C ASP A 108 -20.56 37.68 1.68
N ARG A 109 -21.68 37.11 1.20
CA ARG A 109 -22.92 36.95 1.97
C ARG A 109 -23.41 35.51 1.87
N GLY A 110 -23.90 34.98 2.98
CA GLY A 110 -24.50 33.65 3.03
C GLY A 110 -25.67 33.55 2.05
N LEU A 111 -25.67 32.49 1.24
CA LEU A 111 -26.77 32.19 0.33
C LEU A 111 -27.99 31.70 1.14
N PRO A 112 -29.22 32.04 0.71
CA PRO A 112 -30.43 31.45 1.28
C PRO A 112 -30.43 29.92 1.14
N ALA A 113 -30.99 29.22 2.13
CA ALA A 113 -31.03 27.76 2.13
C ALA A 113 -31.72 27.18 0.88
N ASP A 114 -32.82 27.80 0.43
CA ASP A 114 -33.56 27.38 -0.75
C ASP A 114 -32.73 27.47 -2.04
N ASP A 115 -31.88 28.51 -2.16
CA ASP A 115 -30.99 28.68 -3.31
C ASP A 115 -29.91 27.60 -3.31
N ILE A 116 -29.34 27.27 -2.14
CA ILE A 116 -28.35 26.19 -1.98
C ILE A 116 -28.97 24.83 -2.35
N ILE A 117 -30.19 24.55 -1.87
CA ILE A 117 -30.88 23.30 -2.17
C ILE A 117 -31.21 23.21 -3.67
N ARG A 118 -31.66 24.32 -4.29
CA ARG A 118 -31.94 24.37 -5.73
C ARG A 118 -30.69 24.08 -6.55
N GLU A 119 -29.55 24.68 -6.18
CA GLU A 119 -28.28 24.44 -6.87
C GLU A 119 -27.80 22.98 -6.68
N ALA A 120 -27.83 22.45 -5.46
CA ALA A 120 -27.48 21.06 -5.18
C ALA A 120 -28.39 20.07 -5.95
N THR A 121 -29.68 20.38 -6.10
CA THR A 121 -30.62 19.60 -6.90
C THR A 121 -30.24 19.64 -8.38
N SER A 122 -29.82 20.80 -8.89
CA SER A 122 -29.30 20.90 -10.26
C SER A 122 -28.06 20.01 -10.44
N TYR A 123 -27.10 20.03 -9.53
CA TYR A 123 -25.91 19.17 -9.61
C TYR A 123 -26.26 17.68 -9.59
N LYS A 124 -27.27 17.28 -8.81
CA LYS A 124 -27.75 15.90 -8.80
C LYS A 124 -28.20 15.42 -10.19
N THR A 125 -28.80 16.31 -11.01
CA THR A 125 -29.21 15.97 -12.39
C THR A 125 -28.03 15.78 -13.36
N MET A 126 -26.82 16.18 -12.98
CA MET A 126 -25.60 15.90 -13.76
C MET A 126 -25.18 14.41 -13.67
N GLY A 127 -25.72 13.65 -12.71
CA GLY A 127 -25.53 12.20 -12.64
C GLY A 127 -26.10 11.53 -13.91
N GLY A 128 -25.24 10.94 -14.72
CA GLY A 128 -25.62 10.44 -16.04
C GLY A 128 -26.64 9.28 -16.03
N ILE A 129 -27.39 9.16 -17.13
CA ILE A 129 -28.40 8.12 -17.47
C ILE A 129 -27.89 6.67 -17.31
N LEU A 130 -26.57 6.45 -17.26
CA LEU A 130 -25.96 5.14 -17.01
C LEU A 130 -26.34 4.55 -15.63
N PHE A 131 -26.62 5.43 -14.66
CA PHE A 131 -27.06 5.08 -13.31
C PHE A 131 -28.46 4.45 -13.29
N GLU A 132 -29.45 5.12 -13.88
CA GLU A 132 -30.86 4.70 -13.84
C GLU A 132 -31.15 3.42 -14.63
N ARG A 133 -30.23 3.02 -15.52
CA ARG A 133 -30.40 1.85 -16.39
C ARG A 133 -29.60 0.63 -15.94
N GLY A 134 -29.00 0.64 -14.75
CA GLY A 134 -28.24 -0.49 -14.21
C GLY A 134 -26.98 -0.83 -15.03
N HIS A 135 -26.47 0.11 -15.83
CA HIS A 135 -25.29 -0.12 -16.69
C HIS A 135 -23.96 0.15 -15.99
N LEU A 136 -23.97 0.40 -14.68
CA LEU A 136 -22.78 0.61 -13.86
C LEU A 136 -22.45 -0.64 -13.03
N CYS A 137 -21.36 -1.30 -13.37
CA CYS A 137 -20.87 -2.45 -12.62
C CYS A 137 -20.27 -2.01 -11.27
N GLY A 138 -20.75 -2.58 -10.15
CA GLY A 138 -20.09 -2.56 -8.84
C GLY A 138 -19.96 -1.19 -8.13
N SER A 139 -20.59 -0.14 -8.66
CA SER A 139 -20.47 1.22 -8.09
C SER A 139 -21.40 1.49 -6.91
N MET A 140 -22.60 0.92 -6.92
CA MET A 140 -23.60 1.05 -5.87
C MET A 140 -24.29 -0.29 -5.65
N PHE A 141 -24.57 -0.61 -4.39
CA PHE A 141 -25.18 -1.88 -3.97
C PHE A 141 -26.43 -1.57 -3.14
N GLY A 142 -27.48 -2.38 -3.28
CA GLY A 142 -28.71 -2.25 -2.48
C GLY A 142 -29.57 -1.03 -2.83
N ILE A 143 -29.68 -0.69 -4.13
CA ILE A 143 -30.48 0.46 -4.58
C ILE A 143 -31.97 0.14 -4.67
N GLU A 144 -32.32 -1.10 -5.03
CA GLU A 144 -33.70 -1.51 -5.29
C GLU A 144 -34.16 -2.51 -4.22
N ASP A 145 -35.19 -2.11 -3.47
CA ASP A 145 -36.18 -3.03 -2.94
C ASP A 145 -37.51 -2.78 -3.68
N GLU A 146 -38.36 -3.81 -3.80
CA GLU A 146 -39.61 -3.73 -4.57
C GLU A 146 -40.51 -2.56 -4.12
N ASP A 147 -40.38 -2.10 -2.86
CA ASP A 147 -41.25 -1.10 -2.21
C ASP A 147 -40.58 0.26 -1.86
N GLY A 148 -39.32 0.50 -2.24
CA GLY A 148 -38.57 1.72 -1.88
C GLY A 148 -38.40 1.94 -0.36
N ASN A 149 -38.57 0.91 0.47
CA ASN A 149 -38.55 0.96 1.92
C ASN A 149 -37.12 1.12 2.45
N TYR A 150 -36.16 0.41 1.86
CA TYR A 150 -34.76 0.44 2.27
C TYR A 150 -34.14 1.85 2.18
N GLN A 151 -34.35 2.56 1.07
CA GLN A 151 -33.84 3.93 0.92
C GLN A 151 -34.49 4.91 1.90
N ARG A 152 -35.79 4.75 2.18
CA ARG A 152 -36.52 5.57 3.16
C ARG A 152 -35.96 5.34 4.57
N LEU A 153 -35.72 4.09 4.94
CA LEU A 153 -35.09 3.72 6.20
C LEU A 153 -33.71 4.37 6.35
N LEU A 154 -32.84 4.26 5.33
CA LEU A 154 -31.50 4.87 5.39
C LEU A 154 -31.55 6.39 5.59
N LYS A 155 -32.47 7.09 4.91
CA LYS A 155 -32.65 8.54 5.08
C LYS A 155 -33.09 8.89 6.51
N GLN A 156 -34.06 8.17 7.05
CA GLN A 156 -34.55 8.39 8.42
C GLN A 156 -33.47 8.13 9.47
N ILE A 157 -32.69 7.06 9.32
CA ILE A 157 -31.57 6.77 10.23
C ILE A 157 -30.50 7.86 10.12
N PHE A 158 -30.15 8.30 8.90
CA PHE A 158 -29.18 9.39 8.72
C PHE A 158 -29.64 10.68 9.39
N GLU A 159 -30.92 11.04 9.25
CA GLU A 159 -31.50 12.22 9.89
C GLU A 159 -31.36 12.16 11.41
N LEU A 160 -31.72 11.02 12.03
CA LEU A 160 -31.62 10.79 13.48
C LEU A 160 -30.20 10.91 14.03
N TYR A 161 -29.18 10.50 13.28
CA TYR A 161 -27.80 10.43 13.74
C TYR A 161 -26.86 11.45 13.09
N SER A 162 -27.39 12.41 12.33
CA SER A 162 -26.64 13.41 11.54
C SER A 162 -25.63 14.24 12.35
N PHE A 163 -25.87 14.46 13.65
CA PHE A 163 -24.99 15.21 14.56
C PHE A 163 -24.27 14.32 15.58
N THR A 164 -24.22 13.00 15.33
CA THR A 164 -23.56 12.03 16.21
C THR A 164 -22.07 11.95 15.92
N ASN A 165 -21.24 11.90 16.98
CA ASN A 165 -19.80 11.71 16.86
C ASN A 165 -19.30 10.60 17.80
N VAL A 166 -18.94 9.45 17.23
CA VAL A 166 -18.48 8.27 17.99
C VAL A 166 -17.13 8.47 18.70
N ALA A 167 -16.41 9.56 18.44
CA ALA A 167 -15.22 9.94 19.22
C ALA A 167 -15.55 10.27 20.69
N PHE A 168 -16.82 10.55 21.00
CA PHE A 168 -17.32 10.84 22.35
C PHE A 168 -18.37 9.81 22.78
N PRO A 169 -17.96 8.54 23.06
CA PRO A 169 -18.88 7.43 23.30
C PRO A 169 -19.77 7.60 24.55
N GLU A 170 -19.33 8.40 25.52
CA GLU A 170 -20.10 8.77 26.71
C GLU A 170 -21.24 9.73 26.40
N VAL A 171 -21.08 10.59 25.39
CA VAL A 171 -22.12 11.52 24.93
C VAL A 171 -23.10 10.83 24.00
N PHE A 172 -22.61 9.90 23.17
CA PHE A 172 -23.40 9.18 22.16
C PHE A 172 -23.44 7.66 22.40
N PRO A 173 -24.03 7.20 23.53
CA PRO A 173 -24.04 5.79 23.90
C PRO A 173 -24.85 4.91 22.93
N SER A 174 -25.84 5.48 22.24
CA SER A 174 -26.65 4.80 21.22
C SER A 174 -25.79 4.35 20.04
N ALA A 175 -24.95 5.24 19.50
CA ALA A 175 -24.05 4.93 18.40
C ALA A 175 -23.03 3.86 18.79
N ARG A 176 -22.37 4.03 19.95
CA ARG A 176 -21.45 3.03 20.51
C ARG A 176 -22.11 1.65 20.64
N LYS A 177 -23.38 1.60 21.07
CA LYS A 177 -24.14 0.34 21.16
C LYS A 177 -24.34 -0.27 19.77
N MET A 178 -24.81 0.52 18.79
CA MET A 178 -25.01 0.03 17.41
C MET A 178 -23.71 -0.49 16.79
N GLU A 179 -22.59 0.21 16.97
CA GLU A 179 -21.30 -0.24 16.44
C GLU A 179 -20.89 -1.60 17.03
N ALA A 180 -21.06 -1.77 18.34
CA ALA A 180 -20.75 -3.04 19.03
C ALA A 180 -21.65 -4.19 18.56
N GLU A 181 -22.94 -3.93 18.34
CA GLU A 181 -23.89 -4.91 17.81
C GLU A 181 -23.54 -5.30 16.37
N CYS A 182 -23.24 -4.33 15.50
CA CYS A 182 -22.79 -4.60 14.12
C CYS A 182 -21.52 -5.46 14.09
N ILE A 183 -20.53 -5.15 14.92
CA ILE A 183 -19.29 -5.95 15.03
C ILE A 183 -19.62 -7.38 15.44
N ARG A 184 -20.48 -7.55 16.45
CA ARG A 184 -20.86 -8.89 16.92
C ARG A 184 -21.63 -9.68 15.86
N ILE A 185 -22.59 -9.05 15.16
CA ILE A 185 -23.33 -9.66 14.06
C ILE A 185 -22.36 -10.15 12.97
N LEU A 186 -21.41 -9.31 12.56
CA LEU A 186 -20.41 -9.68 11.57
C LEU A 186 -19.50 -10.81 12.06
N CYS A 187 -19.02 -10.78 13.30
CA CYS A 187 -18.27 -11.89 13.87
C CYS A 187 -19.06 -13.20 13.81
N SER A 188 -20.35 -13.18 14.18
CA SER A 188 -21.22 -14.36 14.11
C SER A 188 -21.44 -14.85 12.68
N LEU A 189 -21.63 -13.92 11.72
CA LEU A 189 -21.79 -14.23 10.30
C LEU A 189 -20.57 -14.95 9.72
N PHE A 190 -19.37 -14.59 10.18
CA PHE A 190 -18.11 -15.24 9.79
C PHE A 190 -17.71 -16.39 10.73
N HIS A 191 -18.64 -16.94 11.52
CA HIS A 191 -18.40 -18.04 12.45
C HIS A 191 -17.24 -17.81 13.43
N GLY A 192 -17.07 -16.56 13.88
CA GLY A 192 -16.08 -16.18 14.88
C GLY A 192 -16.35 -16.84 16.24
N LEU A 193 -15.26 -17.04 17.00
CA LEU A 193 -15.32 -17.57 18.37
C LEU A 193 -15.66 -16.46 19.37
N ASP A 194 -15.85 -16.81 20.64
CA ASP A 194 -16.18 -15.85 21.71
C ASP A 194 -15.18 -14.67 21.80
N LYS A 195 -13.89 -14.97 21.55
CA LYS A 195 -12.80 -14.00 21.57
C LYS A 195 -12.66 -13.19 20.27
N SER A 196 -13.45 -13.49 19.24
CA SER A 196 -13.46 -12.69 18.01
C SER A 196 -13.98 -11.28 18.31
N CYS A 197 -13.28 -10.29 17.77
CA CYS A 197 -13.58 -8.88 17.93
C CYS A 197 -13.25 -8.13 16.64
N GLY A 198 -13.63 -6.85 16.58
CA GLY A 198 -13.40 -6.01 15.43
C GLY A 198 -13.60 -4.54 15.75
N VAL A 199 -13.49 -3.72 14.72
CA VAL A 199 -13.76 -2.28 14.75
C VAL A 199 -14.46 -1.92 13.44
N LEU A 200 -15.43 -1.00 13.50
CA LEU A 200 -16.01 -0.44 12.28
C LEU A 200 -15.05 0.56 11.66
N THR A 201 -15.02 0.59 10.33
CA THR A 201 -14.13 1.44 9.54
C THR A 201 -14.91 2.10 8.42
N THR A 202 -14.41 3.23 7.92
CA THR A 202 -15.07 4.01 6.88
C THR A 202 -15.09 3.32 5.51
N SER A 203 -14.11 2.44 5.25
CA SER A 203 -14.00 1.74 3.96
C SER A 203 -13.18 0.46 4.07
N GLY A 204 -13.32 -0.44 3.08
CA GLY A 204 -12.51 -1.66 3.02
C GLY A 204 -11.01 -1.39 2.88
N SER A 205 -10.61 -0.24 2.32
CA SER A 205 -9.20 0.16 2.28
C SER A 205 -8.66 0.45 3.67
N GLU A 206 -9.44 1.13 4.52
CA GLU A 206 -9.07 1.38 5.91
C GLU A 206 -8.99 0.06 6.69
N SER A 207 -9.96 -0.85 6.52
CA SER A 207 -9.92 -2.17 7.19
C SER A 207 -8.66 -2.95 6.84
N ILE A 208 -8.25 -2.96 5.57
CA ILE A 208 -7.00 -3.59 5.11
C ILE A 208 -5.78 -2.93 5.75
N ILE A 209 -5.71 -1.60 5.75
CA ILE A 209 -4.56 -0.87 6.31
C ILE A 209 -4.44 -1.12 7.82
N LEU A 210 -5.56 -1.09 8.56
CA LEU A 210 -5.57 -1.36 9.99
C LEU A 210 -5.17 -2.81 10.31
N ALA A 211 -5.60 -3.79 9.51
CA ALA A 211 -5.15 -5.17 9.65
C ALA A 211 -3.63 -5.30 9.43
N CYS A 212 -3.09 -4.70 8.36
CA CYS A 212 -1.65 -4.67 8.11
C CYS A 212 -0.88 -4.00 9.25
N LEU A 213 -1.39 -2.88 9.77
CA LEU A 213 -0.82 -2.16 10.91
C LEU A 213 -0.76 -3.05 12.16
N ALA A 214 -1.84 -3.77 12.46
CA ALA A 214 -1.90 -4.68 13.60
C ALA A 214 -0.88 -5.82 13.48
N TYR A 215 -0.79 -6.49 12.31
CA TYR A 215 0.18 -7.55 12.07
C TYR A 215 1.63 -7.05 12.12
N ARG A 216 1.91 -5.87 11.54
CA ARG A 216 3.23 -5.23 11.62
C ARG A 216 3.64 -4.94 13.06
N ASN A 217 2.76 -4.33 13.84
CA ASN A 217 3.05 -3.99 15.23
C ASN A 217 3.23 -5.26 16.09
N SER A 218 2.47 -6.32 15.81
CA SER A 218 2.68 -7.64 16.40
C SER A 218 4.04 -8.23 16.03
N ALA A 219 4.47 -8.09 14.77
CA ALA A 219 5.78 -8.53 14.30
C ALA A 219 6.93 -7.79 14.99
N TYR A 220 6.83 -6.47 15.18
CA TYR A 220 7.80 -5.69 15.93
C TYR A 220 7.95 -6.18 17.37
N LYS A 221 6.83 -6.47 18.05
CA LYS A 221 6.85 -7.06 19.41
C LYS A 221 7.52 -8.43 19.46
N LYS A 222 7.52 -9.18 18.35
CA LYS A 222 8.22 -10.47 18.18
C LYS A 222 9.66 -10.32 17.68
N GLY A 223 10.20 -9.11 17.58
CA GLY A 223 11.58 -8.84 17.18
C GLY A 223 11.85 -8.79 15.68
N ILE A 224 10.81 -8.89 14.83
CA ILE A 224 10.97 -8.76 13.37
C ILE A 224 11.18 -7.29 13.01
N ARG A 225 12.35 -6.93 12.47
CA ARG A 225 12.69 -5.53 12.14
C ARG A 225 12.15 -5.05 10.79
N LYS A 226 12.05 -5.94 9.79
CA LYS A 226 11.50 -5.60 8.46
C LYS A 226 10.30 -6.49 8.12
N PRO A 227 9.10 -6.19 8.65
CA PRO A 227 7.94 -7.05 8.46
C PRO A 227 7.56 -7.26 6.99
N GLU A 228 7.34 -8.52 6.62
CA GLU A 228 6.98 -8.94 5.28
C GLU A 228 5.53 -9.41 5.19
N MET A 229 4.86 -8.98 4.14
CA MET A 229 3.52 -9.43 3.78
C MET A 229 3.60 -10.21 2.47
N ILE A 230 3.12 -11.45 2.48
CA ILE A 230 3.00 -12.27 1.27
C ILE A 230 1.64 -11.99 0.63
N VAL A 231 1.66 -11.57 -0.63
CA VAL A 231 0.46 -11.08 -1.30
C VAL A 231 0.43 -11.51 -2.77
N CYS A 232 -0.75 -11.91 -3.24
CA CYS A 232 -0.98 -12.21 -4.65
C CYS A 232 -1.04 -10.91 -5.47
N PRO A 233 -0.54 -10.85 -6.72
CA PRO A 233 -0.68 -9.69 -7.60
C PRO A 233 -2.13 -9.23 -7.80
N ASN A 234 -3.09 -10.15 -7.74
CA ASN A 234 -4.53 -9.90 -7.90
C ASN A 234 -5.22 -9.46 -6.60
N ALA A 235 -4.49 -9.35 -5.48
CA ALA A 235 -5.05 -8.83 -4.23
C ALA A 235 -5.42 -7.36 -4.36
N HIS A 236 -6.33 -6.89 -3.49
CA HIS A 236 -6.78 -5.51 -3.50
C HIS A 236 -5.61 -4.52 -3.38
N ILE A 237 -5.66 -3.43 -4.16
CA ILE A 237 -4.57 -2.45 -4.25
C ILE A 237 -4.19 -1.82 -2.90
N ALA A 238 -5.15 -1.80 -1.94
CA ALA A 238 -4.92 -1.30 -0.59
C ALA A 238 -3.80 -2.04 0.16
N PHE A 239 -3.52 -3.32 -0.14
CA PHE A 239 -2.38 -4.02 0.46
C PHE A 239 -1.05 -3.40 0.03
N PHE A 240 -0.89 -3.09 -1.26
CA PHE A 240 0.31 -2.42 -1.76
C PHE A 240 0.43 -0.97 -1.24
N LYS A 241 -0.71 -0.29 -1.05
CA LYS A 241 -0.77 1.01 -0.39
C LYS A 241 -0.32 0.90 1.07
N ALA A 242 -0.86 -0.05 1.81
CA ALA A 242 -0.50 -0.32 3.20
C ALA A 242 0.99 -0.64 3.35
N ALA A 243 1.55 -1.46 2.47
CA ALA A 243 2.97 -1.79 2.49
C ALA A 243 3.86 -0.54 2.39
N LYS A 244 3.53 0.39 1.50
CA LYS A 244 4.25 1.67 1.37
C LYS A 244 4.04 2.59 2.57
N LEU A 245 2.78 2.76 3.02
CA LEU A 245 2.44 3.66 4.13
C LEU A 245 3.03 3.19 5.46
N LEU A 246 3.12 1.87 5.65
CA LEU A 246 3.49 1.26 6.93
C LEU A 246 4.96 0.80 6.96
N GLY A 247 5.72 0.97 5.87
CA GLY A 247 7.11 0.51 5.80
C GLY A 247 7.25 -1.01 5.85
N MET A 248 6.33 -1.75 5.22
CA MET A 248 6.36 -3.21 5.13
C MET A 248 6.80 -3.66 3.73
N ARG A 249 7.45 -4.82 3.66
CA ARG A 249 7.87 -5.40 2.38
C ARG A 249 6.76 -6.29 1.81
N ALA A 250 6.24 -5.95 0.63
CA ALA A 250 5.23 -6.75 -0.07
C ALA A 250 5.89 -7.80 -0.99
N VAL A 251 5.87 -9.06 -0.58
CA VAL A 251 6.40 -10.19 -1.35
C VAL A 251 5.32 -10.72 -2.26
N ARG A 252 5.48 -10.47 -3.57
CA ARG A 252 4.52 -10.90 -4.60
C ARG A 252 4.75 -12.35 -4.98
N VAL A 253 3.72 -13.19 -4.81
CA VAL A 253 3.74 -14.60 -5.24
C VAL A 253 3.19 -14.77 -6.65
N ARG A 254 3.40 -15.95 -7.24
CA ARG A 254 2.79 -16.28 -8.53
C ARG A 254 1.31 -16.63 -8.36
N THR A 255 0.54 -16.40 -9.41
CA THR A 255 -0.82 -16.92 -9.53
C THR A 255 -0.82 -18.35 -10.06
N GLY A 256 -1.86 -19.11 -9.74
CA GLY A 256 -2.17 -20.38 -10.37
C GLY A 256 -2.77 -20.21 -11.77
N SER A 257 -3.18 -21.32 -12.36
CA SER A 257 -3.75 -21.34 -13.72
C SER A 257 -5.13 -20.69 -13.80
N LYS A 258 -5.88 -20.64 -12.69
CA LYS A 258 -7.18 -19.97 -12.59
C LYS A 258 -7.07 -18.55 -12.02
N CYS A 259 -5.86 -17.98 -11.99
CA CYS A 259 -5.56 -16.66 -11.42
C CYS A 259 -5.78 -16.52 -9.90
N GLU A 260 -5.89 -17.65 -9.20
CA GLU A 260 -5.87 -17.78 -7.74
C GLU A 260 -4.43 -17.69 -7.18
N ALA A 261 -4.28 -17.49 -5.88
CA ALA A 261 -2.98 -17.48 -5.23
C ALA A 261 -2.33 -18.88 -5.25
N ASN A 262 -1.11 -19.00 -5.78
CA ASN A 262 -0.41 -20.28 -5.83
C ASN A 262 0.15 -20.67 -4.46
N VAL A 263 -0.46 -21.68 -3.81
CA VAL A 263 -0.07 -22.13 -2.47
C VAL A 263 1.38 -22.61 -2.41
N GLY A 264 1.87 -23.30 -3.43
CA GLY A 264 3.28 -23.72 -3.50
C GLY A 264 4.24 -22.52 -3.52
N SER A 265 3.89 -21.44 -4.21
CA SER A 265 4.63 -20.19 -4.22
C SER A 265 4.58 -19.47 -2.89
N ILE A 266 3.43 -19.50 -2.20
CA ILE A 266 3.29 -18.96 -0.84
C ILE A 266 4.20 -19.73 0.12
N LYS A 267 4.15 -21.07 0.13
CA LYS A 267 5.00 -21.92 0.99
C LYS A 267 6.49 -21.60 0.85
N ARG A 268 6.96 -21.35 -0.38
CA ARG A 268 8.36 -20.98 -0.66
C ARG A 268 8.71 -19.54 -0.28
N ALA A 269 7.73 -18.64 -0.25
CA ALA A 269 7.94 -17.22 0.06
C ALA A 269 7.95 -16.93 1.57
N ILE A 270 7.45 -17.87 2.39
CA ILE A 270 7.43 -17.71 3.85
C ILE A 270 8.87 -17.75 4.38
N GLY A 271 9.22 -16.69 5.11
CA GLY A 271 10.53 -16.49 5.72
C GLY A 271 10.44 -16.01 7.16
N HIS A 272 11.59 -15.71 7.75
CA HIS A 272 11.68 -15.31 9.16
C HIS A 272 11.07 -13.92 9.45
N GLU A 273 11.00 -13.04 8.46
CA GLU A 273 10.40 -11.71 8.58
C GLU A 273 8.92 -11.68 8.17
N THR A 274 8.36 -12.80 7.70
CA THR A 274 6.94 -12.90 7.30
C THR A 274 6.04 -12.69 8.51
N CYS A 275 5.17 -11.69 8.44
CA CYS A 275 4.23 -11.34 9.48
C CYS A 275 2.76 -11.65 9.13
N MET A 276 2.42 -11.69 7.83
CA MET A 276 1.07 -11.97 7.36
C MET A 276 1.05 -12.52 5.92
N ILE A 277 -0.02 -13.22 5.59
CA ILE A 277 -0.32 -13.75 4.24
C ILE A 277 -1.71 -13.27 3.86
N VAL A 278 -1.88 -12.85 2.61
CA VAL A 278 -3.13 -12.32 2.08
C VAL A 278 -3.77 -13.32 1.12
N ALA A 279 -5.07 -13.57 1.31
CA ALA A 279 -5.93 -14.31 0.41
C ALA A 279 -7.24 -13.53 0.21
N SER A 280 -7.83 -13.61 -0.99
CA SER A 280 -9.05 -12.87 -1.38
C SER A 280 -10.25 -13.81 -1.55
N ALA A 281 -11.43 -13.36 -1.12
CA ALA A 281 -12.66 -14.12 -1.22
C ALA A 281 -13.88 -13.26 -1.63
N PRO A 282 -14.09 -13.05 -2.95
CA PRO A 282 -13.17 -13.25 -4.06
C PRO A 282 -12.24 -12.05 -4.29
N SER A 283 -11.36 -12.12 -5.28
CA SER A 283 -10.61 -10.95 -5.76
C SER A 283 -11.49 -10.01 -6.58
N TYR A 284 -11.32 -8.70 -6.37
CA TYR A 284 -11.96 -7.65 -7.17
C TYR A 284 -11.59 -7.71 -8.67
N VAL A 285 -10.37 -8.18 -8.99
CA VAL A 285 -9.83 -8.10 -10.36
C VAL A 285 -10.51 -9.10 -11.30
N ASN A 286 -10.76 -10.31 -10.82
CA ASN A 286 -11.21 -11.43 -11.66
C ASN A 286 -12.38 -12.22 -11.05
N GLY A 287 -12.85 -11.87 -9.85
CA GLY A 287 -13.93 -12.58 -9.17
C GLY A 287 -13.55 -13.99 -8.69
N VAL A 288 -12.26 -14.35 -8.68
CA VAL A 288 -11.80 -15.68 -8.29
C VAL A 288 -11.53 -15.74 -6.79
N MET A 289 -11.98 -16.82 -6.15
CA MET A 289 -11.69 -17.16 -4.76
C MET A 289 -10.31 -17.80 -4.65
N ASP A 290 -9.49 -17.33 -3.72
CA ASP A 290 -8.28 -18.05 -3.32
C ASP A 290 -8.62 -19.28 -2.50
N ASN A 291 -7.75 -20.31 -2.50
CA ASN A 291 -7.91 -21.48 -1.64
C ASN A 291 -7.54 -21.14 -0.19
N ILE A 292 -8.46 -20.47 0.53
CA ILE A 292 -8.23 -19.97 1.90
C ILE A 292 -7.82 -21.10 2.85
N GLU A 293 -8.47 -22.26 2.74
CA GLU A 293 -8.20 -23.39 3.62
C GLU A 293 -6.77 -23.90 3.46
N GLU A 294 -6.32 -24.12 2.22
CA GLU A 294 -4.97 -24.62 1.95
C GLU A 294 -3.89 -23.58 2.31
N ILE A 295 -4.17 -22.29 2.11
CA ILE A 295 -3.27 -21.19 2.52
C ILE A 295 -3.16 -21.13 4.05
N ALA A 296 -4.27 -21.26 4.77
CA ALA A 296 -4.29 -21.26 6.23
C ALA A 296 -3.54 -22.46 6.81
N GLN A 297 -3.75 -23.66 6.26
CA GLN A 297 -3.02 -24.87 6.64
C GLN A 297 -1.52 -24.75 6.38
N ALA A 298 -1.14 -24.19 5.21
CA ALA A 298 0.27 -23.96 4.87
C ALA A 298 0.98 -23.05 5.89
N PHE A 299 0.28 -22.02 6.37
CA PHE A 299 0.82 -21.11 7.38
C PHE A 299 0.95 -21.79 8.76
N LEU A 300 -0.09 -22.51 9.19
CA LEU A 300 -0.11 -23.19 10.49
C LEU A 300 1.00 -24.23 10.60
N TYR A 301 1.20 -25.05 9.56
CA TYR A 301 2.25 -26.05 9.51
C TYR A 301 3.65 -25.43 9.71
N LEU A 302 3.90 -24.26 9.10
CA LEU A 302 5.19 -23.57 9.19
C LEU A 302 5.39 -22.87 10.54
N ILE A 303 4.33 -22.33 11.15
CA ILE A 303 4.40 -21.84 12.54
C ILE A 303 4.77 -22.98 13.47
N LEU A 304 4.04 -24.10 13.42
CA LEU A 304 4.29 -25.24 14.30
C LEU A 304 5.72 -25.77 14.14
N ARG A 305 6.23 -25.86 12.90
CA ARG A 305 7.61 -26.27 12.66
C ARG A 305 8.65 -25.33 13.28
N LYS A 306 8.38 -24.02 13.38
CA LYS A 306 9.31 -23.04 13.95
C LYS A 306 9.35 -23.05 15.48
N TYR A 307 8.31 -23.55 16.14
CA TYR A 307 8.21 -23.60 17.60
C TYR A 307 8.45 -25.00 18.19
N PHE A 308 8.32 -26.06 17.39
CA PHE A 308 8.40 -27.44 17.88
C PHE A 308 9.58 -28.26 17.30
N PHE A 309 10.31 -27.76 16.31
CA PHE A 309 11.52 -28.37 15.74
C PHE A 309 12.65 -27.36 15.61
#